data_AF-A0A0C3CGK5-F1
#
_entry.id   AF-A0A0C3CGK5-F1
#
_cell.length_a   1.000
_cell.length_b   1.000
_cell.length_c   1.000
_cell.angle_alpha   90.00
_cell.angle_beta   90.00
_cell.angle_gamma   90.00
#
_symmetry.space_group_name_H-M   'P 1'
#
loop_
_entity.id
_entity.type
_entity.pdbx_description
1 polymer ?
#
loop_
_entity_poly.entity_id
_entity_poly.type
_entity_poly.pdbx_seq_one_letter_code
_entity_poly.pdbx_strand_id
1 'polypeptide(L)'
;MGASDSWNSPTPIAKSKTEGQKDELSTQFDRSISIVRDYTNRFEHDYARPVLNSSWAFFDKRPISAVFIAFFSLLSFVPIITFLGTSIFVIAAFTTVALSGAAIAAFVVILGFLAVLVSILAAAFFTSITLTVLVVSAYILVRFAILVRREGASGIADWASETKRQFNGRWQNGFDHTPSDVLSDSTSNSGVIFQDTDRTSGIRDNSSKSDHDIKTRE
;
A
#
# COMPACT_ATOMS: atom_id res chain seq x y z
N MET A 1 20.65 -5.74 -57.80
CA MET A 1 19.97 -4.53 -57.28
C MET A 1 18.51 -4.86 -57.09
N GLY A 2 18.01 -4.79 -55.87
CA GLY A 2 16.65 -5.21 -55.50
C GLY A 2 16.63 -5.47 -54.00
N ALA A 3 16.74 -4.39 -53.24
CA ALA A 3 16.87 -4.40 -51.79
C ALA A 3 15.59 -4.93 -51.13
N SER A 4 15.80 -5.73 -50.10
CA SER A 4 14.82 -6.37 -49.25
C SER A 4 14.24 -5.37 -48.25
N ASP A 5 13.03 -4.91 -48.50
CA ASP A 5 12.23 -4.15 -47.53
C ASP A 5 11.55 -5.13 -46.57
N SER A 6 12.29 -5.54 -45.53
CA SER A 6 11.80 -6.41 -44.47
C SER A 6 10.85 -5.64 -43.54
N TRP A 7 9.56 -5.87 -43.76
CA TRP A 7 8.44 -5.83 -42.80
C TRP A 7 8.81 -5.62 -41.32
N ASN A 8 8.86 -4.36 -40.89
CA ASN A 8 8.61 -3.99 -39.50
C ASN A 8 7.10 -3.97 -39.26
N SER A 9 6.52 -5.13 -38.95
CA SER A 9 5.16 -5.19 -38.41
C SER A 9 5.19 -4.77 -36.94
N PRO A 10 4.49 -3.69 -36.54
CA PRO A 10 4.40 -3.29 -35.13
C PRO A 10 3.76 -4.43 -34.35
N THR A 11 4.45 -4.91 -33.32
CA THR A 11 3.89 -5.87 -32.37
C THR A 11 2.64 -5.26 -31.73
N PRO A 12 1.49 -5.96 -31.72
CA PRO A 12 0.28 -5.46 -31.09
C PRO A 12 0.52 -5.32 -29.59
N ILE A 13 0.69 -4.07 -29.16
CA ILE A 13 0.82 -3.70 -27.75
C ILE A 13 -0.41 -4.21 -27.01
N ALA A 14 -0.17 -4.92 -25.90
CA ALA A 14 -1.15 -5.55 -25.01
C ALA A 14 -2.13 -4.54 -24.39
N LYS A 15 -3.06 -4.02 -25.20
CA LYS A 15 -4.11 -3.07 -24.84
C LYS A 15 -5.47 -3.75 -24.58
N SER A 16 -5.52 -5.08 -24.52
CA SER A 16 -6.79 -5.83 -24.61
C SER A 16 -7.45 -6.18 -23.28
N LYS A 17 -6.79 -6.02 -22.13
CA LYS A 17 -7.42 -6.43 -20.84
C LYS A 17 -8.41 -5.40 -20.30
N THR A 18 -8.17 -4.12 -20.52
CA THR A 18 -9.03 -3.04 -19.99
C THR A 18 -10.26 -2.77 -20.86
N GLU A 19 -10.20 -3.04 -22.17
CA GLU A 19 -11.36 -2.88 -23.05
C GLU A 19 -12.37 -4.01 -22.84
N GLY A 20 -11.93 -5.27 -22.72
CA GLY A 20 -12.82 -6.39 -22.41
C GLY A 20 -13.56 -6.25 -21.07
N GLN A 21 -12.93 -5.64 -20.05
CA GLN A 21 -13.59 -5.39 -18.76
C GLN A 21 -14.68 -4.32 -18.83
N LYS A 22 -14.52 -3.32 -19.70
CA LYS A 22 -15.54 -2.28 -19.91
C LYS A 22 -16.75 -2.83 -20.64
N ASP A 23 -16.53 -3.71 -21.61
CA ASP A 23 -17.60 -4.36 -22.38
C ASP A 23 -18.39 -5.36 -21.53
N GLU A 24 -17.73 -6.03 -20.58
CA GLU A 24 -18.41 -6.91 -19.63
C GLU A 24 -19.29 -6.11 -18.66
N LEU A 25 -18.80 -4.97 -18.15
CA LEU A 25 -19.57 -4.09 -17.27
C LEU A 25 -20.79 -3.48 -17.99
N SER A 26 -20.64 -3.00 -19.23
CA SER A 26 -21.77 -2.46 -20.00
C SER A 26 -22.83 -3.53 -20.26
N THR A 27 -22.41 -4.76 -20.59
CA THR A 27 -23.32 -5.90 -20.77
C THR A 27 -24.09 -6.24 -19.48
N GLN A 28 -23.46 -6.15 -18.30
CA GLN A 28 -24.15 -6.34 -17.02
C GLN A 28 -25.15 -5.22 -16.71
N PHE A 29 -24.83 -3.98 -17.06
CA PHE A 29 -25.77 -2.86 -16.94
C PHE A 29 -26.98 -3.05 -17.87
N ASP A 30 -26.76 -3.39 -19.14
CA ASP A 30 -27.84 -3.63 -20.10
C ASP A 30 -28.74 -4.80 -19.66
N ARG A 31 -28.15 -5.86 -19.11
CA ARG A 31 -28.90 -6.97 -18.51
C ARG A 31 -29.71 -6.53 -17.30
N SER A 32 -29.15 -5.72 -16.42
CA SER A 32 -29.86 -5.22 -15.23
C SER A 32 -31.01 -4.29 -15.63
N ILE A 33 -30.78 -3.41 -16.60
CA ILE A 33 -31.80 -2.50 -17.14
C ILE A 33 -32.94 -3.28 -17.79
N SER A 34 -32.65 -4.29 -18.61
CA SER A 34 -33.68 -5.12 -19.25
C SER A 34 -34.51 -5.88 -18.23
N ILE A 35 -33.90 -6.41 -17.17
CA ILE A 35 -34.61 -7.08 -16.06
C ILE A 35 -35.53 -6.10 -15.34
N VAL A 36 -35.02 -4.93 -14.93
CA VAL A 36 -35.84 -3.91 -14.25
C VAL A 36 -37.00 -3.48 -15.14
N ARG A 37 -36.76 -3.31 -16.44
CA ARG A 37 -37.79 -2.92 -17.40
C ARG A 37 -38.87 -3.98 -17.56
N ASP A 38 -38.50 -5.26 -17.60
CA ASP A 38 -39.44 -6.38 -17.67
C ASP A 38 -40.31 -6.48 -16.39
N TYR A 39 -39.69 -6.32 -15.22
CA TYR A 39 -40.42 -6.25 -13.95
C TYR A 39 -41.36 -5.04 -13.88
N THR A 40 -40.90 -3.86 -14.31
CA THR A 40 -41.75 -2.67 -14.38
C THR A 40 -42.92 -2.88 -15.34
N ASN A 41 -42.68 -3.52 -16.49
CA ASN A 41 -43.72 -3.75 -17.49
C ASN A 41 -44.78 -4.75 -16.98
N ARG A 42 -44.35 -5.83 -16.32
CA ARG A 42 -45.25 -6.77 -15.62
C ARG A 42 -46.02 -6.07 -14.50
N PHE A 43 -45.34 -5.29 -13.68
CA PHE A 43 -45.99 -4.56 -12.60
C PHE A 43 -47.04 -3.57 -13.12
N GLU A 44 -46.71 -2.83 -14.16
CA GLU A 44 -47.63 -1.92 -14.81
C GLU A 44 -48.86 -2.65 -15.33
N HIS A 45 -48.65 -3.78 -16.00
CA HIS A 45 -49.73 -4.51 -16.63
C HIS A 45 -50.62 -5.25 -15.63
N ASP A 46 -50.02 -5.91 -14.64
CA ASP A 46 -50.71 -6.81 -13.71
C ASP A 46 -51.30 -6.06 -12.50
N TYR A 47 -50.71 -4.93 -12.09
CA TYR A 47 -51.13 -4.20 -10.89
C TYR A 47 -51.58 -2.77 -11.20
N ALA A 48 -50.79 -1.98 -11.93
CA ALA A 48 -51.09 -0.56 -12.10
C ALA A 48 -52.34 -0.33 -12.98
N ARG A 49 -52.41 -0.97 -14.15
CA ARG A 49 -53.55 -0.85 -15.08
C ARG A 49 -54.90 -1.25 -14.47
N PRO A 50 -55.06 -2.42 -13.84
CA PRO A 50 -56.36 -2.80 -13.29
C PRO A 50 -56.79 -1.88 -12.14
N VAL A 51 -55.86 -1.43 -11.28
CA VAL A 51 -56.18 -0.49 -10.20
C VAL A 51 -56.62 0.87 -10.74
N LEU A 52 -55.93 1.39 -11.77
CA LEU A 52 -56.32 2.64 -12.42
C LEU A 52 -57.70 2.52 -13.07
N ASN A 53 -57.91 1.50 -13.90
CA ASN A 53 -59.19 1.29 -14.58
C ASN A 53 -60.34 1.10 -13.59
N SER A 54 -60.11 0.36 -12.51
CA SER A 54 -61.11 0.18 -11.46
C SER A 54 -61.36 1.48 -10.70
N SER A 55 -60.34 2.29 -10.45
CA SER A 55 -60.49 3.60 -9.79
C SER A 55 -61.37 4.54 -10.61
N TRP A 56 -61.12 4.66 -11.92
CA TRP A 56 -61.97 5.46 -12.83
C TRP A 56 -63.44 5.02 -12.77
N ALA A 57 -63.70 3.71 -12.84
CA ALA A 57 -65.06 3.18 -12.74
C ALA A 57 -65.74 3.47 -11.39
N PHE A 58 -64.98 3.60 -10.30
CA PHE A 58 -65.50 4.00 -8.98
C PHE A 58 -65.84 5.49 -8.90
N PHE A 59 -65.04 6.35 -9.53
CA PHE A 59 -65.29 7.79 -9.59
C PHE A 59 -66.60 8.11 -10.34
N ASP A 60 -66.89 7.40 -11.44
CA ASP A 60 -68.13 7.60 -12.22
C ASP A 60 -69.39 7.24 -11.43
N LYS A 61 -69.33 6.19 -10.60
CA LYS A 61 -70.51 5.72 -9.85
C LYS A 61 -70.80 6.54 -8.60
N ARG A 62 -69.76 6.99 -7.87
CA ARG A 62 -69.91 7.66 -6.55
C ARG A 62 -68.79 8.70 -6.31
N PRO A 63 -68.87 9.88 -6.94
CA PRO A 63 -67.78 10.87 -6.90
C PRO A 63 -67.47 11.38 -5.49
N ILE A 64 -68.49 11.55 -4.64
CA ILE A 64 -68.31 12.09 -3.28
C ILE A 64 -67.48 11.13 -2.40
N SER A 65 -67.82 9.83 -2.40
CA SER A 65 -67.08 8.83 -1.62
C SER A 65 -65.66 8.62 -2.15
N ALA A 66 -65.48 8.68 -3.46
CA ALA A 66 -64.17 8.50 -4.09
C ALA A 66 -63.20 9.64 -3.72
N VAL A 67 -63.66 10.89 -3.71
CA VAL A 67 -62.87 12.04 -3.24
C VAL A 67 -62.50 11.91 -1.76
N PHE A 68 -63.43 11.48 -0.90
CA PHE A 68 -63.15 11.26 0.52
C PHE A 68 -62.06 10.19 0.72
N ILE A 69 -62.17 9.05 0.04
CA ILE A 69 -61.16 7.98 0.11
C ILE A 69 -59.81 8.46 -0.43
N ALA A 70 -59.79 9.24 -1.52
CA ALA A 70 -58.56 9.79 -2.07
C ALA A 70 -57.85 10.72 -1.08
N PHE A 71 -58.56 11.66 -0.46
CA PHE A 71 -57.98 12.53 0.56
C PHE A 71 -57.57 11.77 1.82
N PHE A 72 -58.39 10.82 2.29
CA PHE A 72 -58.05 9.97 3.42
C PHE A 72 -56.80 9.13 3.14
N SER A 73 -56.67 8.58 1.94
CA SER A 73 -55.49 7.84 1.50
C SER A 73 -54.27 8.75 1.43
N LEU A 74 -54.40 9.96 0.88
CA LEU A 74 -53.30 10.92 0.78
C LEU A 74 -52.83 11.36 2.17
N LEU A 75 -53.76 11.70 3.06
CA LEU A 75 -53.48 12.12 4.44
C LEU A 75 -52.91 10.98 5.29
N SER A 76 -53.31 9.73 5.06
CA SER A 76 -52.73 8.56 5.73
C SER A 76 -51.40 8.12 5.14
N PHE A 77 -51.09 8.47 3.90
CA PHE A 77 -49.80 8.16 3.28
C PHE A 77 -48.67 9.04 3.82
N VAL A 78 -48.95 10.29 4.17
CA VAL A 78 -47.98 11.21 4.79
C VAL A 78 -47.32 10.60 6.05
N PRO A 79 -48.06 10.15 7.08
CA PRO A 79 -47.45 9.56 8.28
C PRO A 79 -46.70 8.25 7.99
N ILE A 80 -47.11 7.49 6.96
CA ILE A 80 -46.41 6.26 6.57
C ILE A 80 -45.05 6.60 5.94
N ILE A 81 -45.01 7.55 5.01
CA ILE A 81 -43.75 8.00 4.40
C ILE A 81 -42.84 8.63 5.44
N THR A 82 -43.35 9.51 6.29
CA THR A 82 -42.51 10.16 7.30
C THR A 82 -41.95 9.13 8.28
N PHE A 83 -42.75 8.16 8.73
CA PHE A 83 -42.27 7.05 9.54
C PHE A 83 -41.18 6.24 8.85
N LEU A 84 -41.39 5.87 7.58
CA LEU A 84 -40.41 5.09 6.81
C LEU A 84 -39.11 5.87 6.59
N GLY A 85 -39.22 7.15 6.22
CA GLY A 85 -38.09 8.04 6.02
C GLY A 85 -37.30 8.26 7.30
N THR A 86 -37.98 8.53 8.42
CA THR A 86 -37.35 8.65 9.74
C THR A 86 -36.69 7.34 10.17
N SER A 87 -37.33 6.19 9.95
CA SER A 87 -36.75 4.88 10.27
C SER A 87 -35.45 4.62 9.50
N ILE A 88 -35.45 4.81 8.18
CA ILE A 88 -34.26 4.65 7.33
C ILE A 88 -33.18 5.66 7.74
N PHE A 89 -33.55 6.91 7.99
CA PHE A 89 -32.63 7.96 8.44
C PHE A 89 -31.94 7.59 9.75
N VAL A 90 -32.71 7.09 10.72
CA VAL A 90 -32.19 6.64 12.02
C VAL A 90 -31.22 5.48 11.83
N ILE A 91 -31.56 4.46 11.04
CA ILE A 91 -30.67 3.32 10.76
C ILE A 91 -29.37 3.79 10.09
N ALA A 92 -29.46 4.67 9.09
CA ALA A 92 -28.31 5.22 8.40
C ALA A 92 -27.42 6.05 9.34
N ALA A 93 -28.02 6.89 10.19
CA ALA A 93 -27.31 7.68 11.18
C ALA A 93 -26.58 6.79 12.20
N PHE A 94 -27.26 5.79 12.76
CA PHE A 94 -26.64 4.83 13.68
C PHE A 94 -25.50 4.06 13.03
N THR A 95 -25.67 3.60 11.79
CA THR A 95 -24.62 2.89 11.05
C THR A 95 -23.42 3.79 10.82
N THR A 96 -23.64 5.05 10.42
CA THR A 96 -22.57 6.03 10.19
C THR A 96 -21.81 6.36 11.47
N VAL A 97 -22.53 6.56 12.57
CA VAL A 97 -21.93 6.82 13.89
C VAL A 97 -21.16 5.61 14.41
N ALA A 98 -21.69 4.39 14.23
CA ALA A 98 -20.99 3.16 14.59
C ALA A 98 -19.70 2.99 13.77
N LEU A 99 -19.76 3.23 12.46
CA LEU A 99 -18.61 3.11 11.57
C LEU A 99 -17.53 4.15 11.87
N SER A 100 -17.93 5.40 12.13
CA SER A 100 -16.99 6.46 12.50
C SER A 100 -16.36 6.20 13.86
N GLY A 101 -17.14 5.76 14.85
CA GLY A 101 -16.64 5.35 16.16
C GLY A 101 -15.64 4.19 16.07
N ALA A 102 -15.96 3.15 15.28
CA ALA A 102 -15.06 2.04 15.04
C ALA A 102 -13.76 2.47 14.36
N ALA A 103 -13.84 3.36 13.37
CA ALA A 103 -12.66 3.89 12.68
C ALA A 103 -11.76 4.71 13.62
N ILE A 104 -12.34 5.58 14.45
CA ILE A 104 -11.58 6.35 15.45
C ILE A 104 -10.91 5.41 16.45
N ALA A 105 -11.65 4.43 16.97
CA ALA A 105 -11.11 3.45 17.91
C ALA A 105 -9.94 2.67 17.30
N ALA A 106 -10.08 2.18 16.06
CA ALA A 106 -9.02 1.49 15.35
C ALA A 106 -7.79 2.38 15.16
N PHE A 107 -7.99 3.64 14.78
CA PHE A 107 -6.90 4.61 14.60
C PHE A 107 -6.13 4.86 15.90
N VAL A 108 -6.84 5.04 17.03
CA VAL A 108 -6.22 5.21 18.35
C VAL A 108 -5.39 3.99 18.75
N VAL A 109 -5.90 2.78 18.50
CA VAL A 109 -5.18 1.52 18.79
C VAL A 109 -3.92 1.41 17.94
N ILE A 110 -4.00 1.70 16.64
CA ILE A 110 -2.85 1.69 15.72
C ILE A 110 -1.79 2.69 16.18
N LEU A 111 -2.19 3.93 16.50
CA LEU A 111 -1.27 4.94 17.04
C LEU A 111 -0.63 4.51 18.36
N GLY A 112 -1.40 3.87 19.25
CA GLY A 112 -0.89 3.33 20.50
C GLY A 112 0.18 2.27 20.28
N PHE A 113 -0.06 1.30 19.38
CA PHE A 113 0.94 0.30 19.03
C PHE A 113 2.17 0.90 18.36
N LEU A 114 2.01 1.90 17.50
CA LEU A 114 3.12 2.61 16.88
C LEU A 114 3.96 3.35 17.92
N ALA A 115 3.34 4.01 18.90
CA ALA A 115 4.03 4.67 20.00
C ALA A 115 4.84 3.67 20.85
N VAL A 116 4.25 2.51 21.17
CA VAL A 116 4.95 1.44 21.89
C VAL A 116 6.13 0.91 21.07
N LEU A 117 5.95 0.69 19.76
CA LEU A 117 7.01 0.24 18.87
C LEU A 117 8.17 1.24 18.83
N VAL A 118 7.88 2.52 18.63
CA VAL A 118 8.89 3.60 18.64
C VAL A 118 9.61 3.66 19.99
N SER A 119 8.88 3.49 21.10
CA SER A 119 9.47 3.45 22.44
C SER A 119 10.45 2.28 22.61
N ILE A 120 10.09 1.07 22.15
CA ILE A 120 10.96 -0.12 22.18
C ILE A 120 12.19 0.10 21.30
N LEU A 121 12.01 0.65 20.09
CA LEU A 121 13.13 0.96 19.19
C LEU A 121 14.08 1.97 19.82
N ALA A 122 13.55 3.02 20.44
CA ALA A 122 14.35 4.02 21.14
C ALA A 122 15.12 3.38 22.31
N ALA A 123 14.46 2.56 23.14
CA ALA A 123 15.11 1.86 24.24
C ALA A 123 16.22 0.90 23.75
N ALA A 124 15.95 0.15 22.67
CA ALA A 124 16.94 -0.73 22.04
C ALA A 124 18.12 0.05 21.46
N PHE A 125 17.85 1.21 20.84
CA PHE A 125 18.88 2.11 20.32
C PHE A 125 19.78 2.64 21.44
N PHE A 126 19.21 3.15 22.53
CA PHE A 126 20.00 3.60 23.69
C PHE A 126 20.79 2.45 24.31
N THR A 127 20.18 1.28 24.46
CA THR A 127 20.86 0.09 24.99
C THR A 127 22.06 -0.30 24.12
N SER A 128 21.90 -0.26 22.79
CA SER A 128 22.98 -0.53 21.84
C SER A 128 24.11 0.50 21.97
N ILE A 129 23.79 1.79 22.09
CA ILE A 129 24.80 2.84 22.32
C ILE A 129 25.53 2.61 23.65
N THR A 130 24.82 2.35 24.74
CA THR A 130 25.45 2.11 26.04
C THR A 130 26.33 0.87 26.01
N LEU A 131 25.89 -0.21 25.38
CA LEU A 131 26.66 -1.44 25.23
C LEU A 131 27.94 -1.20 24.41
N THR A 132 27.83 -0.50 23.27
CA THR A 132 28.99 -0.19 22.43
C THR A 132 29.99 0.71 23.16
N VAL A 133 29.54 1.74 23.87
CA VAL A 133 30.41 2.59 24.70
C VAL A 133 31.07 1.78 25.81
N LEU A 134 30.35 0.88 26.47
CA LEU A 134 30.89 0.03 27.53
C LEU A 134 31.95 -0.93 27.00
N VAL A 135 31.70 -1.59 25.87
CA VAL A 135 32.67 -2.50 25.24
C VAL A 135 33.92 -1.74 24.79
N VAL A 136 33.76 -0.57 24.15
CA VAL A 136 34.88 0.28 23.75
C VAL A 136 35.66 0.76 24.97
N SER A 137 34.98 1.21 26.02
CA SER A 137 35.60 1.64 27.28
C SER A 137 36.38 0.50 27.94
N ALA A 138 35.77 -0.67 28.08
CA ALA A 138 36.42 -1.86 28.63
C ALA A 138 37.65 -2.27 27.81
N TYR A 139 37.55 -2.26 26.49
CA TYR A 139 38.68 -2.53 25.59
C TYR A 139 39.82 -1.52 25.80
N ILE A 140 39.52 -0.23 25.87
CA ILE A 140 40.51 0.82 26.12
C ILE A 140 41.17 0.62 27.49
N LEU A 141 40.39 0.34 28.54
CA LEU A 141 40.90 0.09 29.89
C LEU A 141 41.79 -1.14 29.97
N VAL A 142 41.40 -2.25 29.34
CA VAL A 142 42.22 -3.48 29.27
C VAL A 142 43.52 -3.20 28.53
N ARG A 143 43.45 -2.53 27.38
CA ARG A 143 44.65 -2.15 26.61
C ARG A 143 45.57 -1.24 27.43
N PHE A 144 45.01 -0.22 28.08
CA PHE A 144 45.74 0.69 28.95
C PHE A 144 46.42 -0.06 30.10
N ALA A 145 45.70 -0.96 30.78
CA ALA A 145 46.25 -1.79 31.86
C ALA A 145 47.41 -2.67 31.38
N ILE A 146 47.32 -3.22 30.17
CA ILE A 146 48.42 -4.01 29.56
C ILE A 146 49.64 -3.13 29.28
N LEU A 147 49.46 -1.92 28.71
CA LEU A 147 50.57 -0.99 28.44
C LEU A 147 51.27 -0.55 29.74
N VAL A 148 50.51 -0.10 30.74
CA VAL A 148 51.05 0.35 32.04
C VAL A 148 51.83 -0.77 32.71
N ARG A 149 51.37 -2.04 32.60
CA ARG A 149 52.07 -3.19 33.16
C ARG A 149 53.38 -3.52 32.43
N ARG A 150 53.48 -3.26 31.12
CA ARG A 150 54.67 -3.58 30.31
C ARG A 150 55.73 -2.48 30.35
N GLU A 151 55.32 -1.22 30.29
CA GLU A 151 56.21 -0.07 30.05
C GLU A 151 56.25 0.92 31.23
N GLY A 152 55.40 0.74 32.25
CA GLY A 152 55.34 1.66 33.39
C GLY A 152 54.78 3.03 33.00
N ALA A 153 55.34 4.10 33.57
CA ALA A 153 54.82 5.47 33.41
C ALA A 153 55.06 6.08 32.02
N SER A 154 56.08 5.63 31.27
CA SER A 154 56.36 6.16 29.93
C SER A 154 55.30 5.77 28.90
N GLY A 155 54.71 4.58 29.02
CA GLY A 155 53.66 4.10 28.11
C GLY A 155 52.38 4.95 28.10
N ILE A 156 52.14 5.75 29.15
CA ILE A 156 50.98 6.65 29.24
C ILE A 156 51.14 7.82 28.25
N ALA A 157 52.34 8.40 28.17
CA ALA A 157 52.61 9.55 27.29
C ALA A 157 52.54 9.14 25.81
N ASP A 158 53.09 7.98 25.48
CA ASP A 158 53.06 7.42 24.13
C ASP A 158 51.63 7.11 23.70
N TRP A 159 50.85 6.44 24.56
CA TRP A 159 49.43 6.14 24.28
C TRP A 159 48.58 7.40 24.10
N ALA A 160 48.78 8.44 24.91
CA ALA A 160 48.03 9.69 24.80
C ALA A 160 48.34 10.42 23.49
N SER A 161 49.61 10.43 23.07
CA SER A 161 50.03 11.06 21.80
C SER A 161 49.46 10.31 20.58
N GLU A 162 49.46 8.98 20.63
CA GLU A 162 48.89 8.12 19.57
C GLU A 162 47.37 8.27 19.49
N THR A 163 46.67 8.28 20.63
CA THR A 163 45.21 8.46 20.68
C THR A 163 44.80 9.84 20.15
N LYS A 164 45.56 10.88 20.50
CA LYS A 164 45.33 12.24 20.00
C LYS A 164 45.56 12.32 18.48
N ARG A 165 46.58 11.65 17.95
CA ARG A 165 46.85 11.56 16.50
C ARG A 165 45.71 10.85 15.76
N GLN A 166 45.23 9.72 16.27
CA GLN A 166 44.13 8.98 15.65
C GLN A 166 42.81 9.76 15.66
N PHE A 167 42.54 10.50 16.74
CA PHE A 167 41.34 11.34 16.80
C PHE A 167 41.44 12.54 15.85
N ASN A 168 42.54 13.31 15.88
CA ASN A 168 42.69 14.48 15.01
C ASN A 168 42.77 14.11 13.51
N GLY A 169 43.44 13.02 13.15
CA GLY A 169 43.60 12.61 11.76
C GLY A 169 42.28 12.19 11.08
N ARG A 170 41.30 11.70 11.85
CA ARG A 170 40.02 11.22 11.30
C ARG A 170 39.04 12.34 10.95
N TRP A 171 39.09 13.47 11.65
CA TRP A 171 38.23 14.63 11.38
C TRP A 171 38.71 15.46 10.18
N GLN A 172 40.02 15.49 9.91
CA GLN A 172 40.58 16.30 8.82
C GLN A 172 40.29 15.73 7.42
N ASN A 173 40.26 14.41 7.27
CA ASN A 173 40.05 13.78 5.96
C ASN A 173 38.58 13.74 5.49
N GLY A 174 37.61 14.11 6.34
CA GLY A 174 36.17 14.01 6.03
C GLY A 174 35.52 15.30 5.51
N PHE A 175 36.17 16.45 5.62
CA PHE A 175 35.55 17.76 5.34
C PHE A 175 36.06 18.43 4.04
N ASP A 176 37.12 17.91 3.41
CA ASP A 176 37.69 18.42 2.16
C ASP A 176 37.15 17.71 0.90
N HIS A 177 35.98 17.06 0.98
CA HIS A 177 35.17 16.78 -0.21
C HIS A 177 34.27 17.97 -0.49
N THR A 178 34.88 19.10 -0.84
CA THR A 178 34.23 20.06 -1.72
C THR A 178 33.93 19.31 -3.03
N PRO A 179 32.66 19.15 -3.42
CA PRO A 179 32.36 18.73 -4.78
C PRO A 179 32.95 19.83 -5.64
N SER A 180 34.10 19.55 -6.25
CA SER A 180 34.63 20.40 -7.30
C SER A 180 33.58 20.36 -8.38
N ASP A 181 32.83 21.45 -8.51
CA ASP A 181 31.85 21.63 -9.56
C ASP A 181 32.50 21.21 -10.87
N VAL A 182 32.07 20.04 -11.36
CA VAL A 182 32.35 19.57 -12.71
C VAL A 182 31.51 20.43 -13.63
N LEU A 183 31.94 21.67 -13.78
CA LEU A 183 31.65 22.54 -14.90
C LEU A 183 32.97 22.73 -15.64
N SER A 184 33.38 21.68 -16.35
CA SER A 184 34.34 21.79 -17.43
C SER A 184 33.86 20.92 -18.58
N ASP A 185 33.05 21.58 -19.39
CA ASP A 185 33.02 21.52 -20.85
C ASP A 185 33.65 20.29 -21.50
N SER A 186 32.77 19.44 -22.05
CA SER A 186 32.63 19.31 -23.50
C SER A 186 33.88 19.60 -24.33
N THR A 187 34.83 18.67 -24.39
CA THR A 187 35.65 18.50 -25.59
C THR A 187 35.85 17.02 -25.88
N SER A 188 34.91 16.49 -26.65
CA SER A 188 35.15 15.65 -27.80
C SER A 188 36.52 14.95 -27.82
N ASN A 189 36.59 13.75 -27.23
CA ASN A 189 37.41 12.73 -27.83
C ASN A 189 36.83 11.34 -27.57
N SER A 190 36.30 10.80 -28.66
CA SER A 190 36.00 9.40 -28.88
C SER A 190 37.21 8.54 -28.50
N GLY A 191 37.03 7.72 -27.47
CA GLY A 191 37.98 6.72 -27.02
C GLY A 191 37.22 5.49 -26.56
N VAL A 192 36.69 4.74 -27.52
CA VAL A 192 36.09 3.41 -27.28
C VAL A 192 37.20 2.49 -26.78
N ILE A 193 37.25 2.26 -25.47
CA ILE A 193 38.01 1.14 -24.91
C ILE A 193 37.08 -0.07 -24.94
N PHE A 194 37.30 -0.92 -25.94
CA PHE A 194 36.84 -2.30 -25.92
C PHE A 194 37.48 -2.99 -24.71
N GLN A 195 36.67 -3.27 -23.70
CA GLN A 195 37.05 -4.22 -22.67
C GLN A 195 36.78 -5.62 -23.20
N ASP A 196 37.82 -6.18 -23.83
CA ASP A 196 37.92 -7.59 -24.20
C ASP A 196 37.58 -8.44 -22.97
N THR A 197 36.37 -8.99 -22.96
CA THR A 197 35.95 -9.98 -21.96
C THR A 197 36.06 -11.34 -22.64
N ASP A 198 37.29 -11.73 -22.92
CA ASP A 198 37.59 -13.05 -23.47
C ASP A 198 38.14 -13.95 -22.35
N ARG A 199 37.37 -15.01 -22.08
CA ARG A 199 37.79 -16.34 -21.61
C ARG A 199 38.58 -16.49 -20.29
N THR A 200 37.92 -17.16 -19.35
CA THR A 200 38.39 -18.44 -18.76
C THR A 200 37.20 -19.09 -18.05
N SER A 201 36.45 -20.00 -18.67
CA SER A 201 36.70 -21.45 -18.75
C SER A 201 37.33 -22.07 -17.50
N GLY A 202 36.53 -22.83 -16.76
CA GLY A 202 36.96 -23.71 -15.67
C GLY A 202 35.76 -24.11 -14.81
N ILE A 203 34.85 -24.95 -15.31
CA ILE A 203 34.79 -26.38 -14.95
C ILE A 203 35.06 -26.61 -13.45
N ARG A 204 34.00 -26.81 -12.68
CA ARG A 204 33.99 -27.86 -11.66
C ARG A 204 32.57 -28.30 -11.34
N ASP A 205 32.25 -29.49 -11.83
CA ASP A 205 31.20 -30.36 -11.33
C ASP A 205 31.30 -30.51 -9.81
N ASN A 206 30.17 -30.54 -9.12
CA ASN A 206 30.02 -31.48 -8.02
C ASN A 206 28.55 -31.85 -7.79
N SER A 207 28.25 -33.01 -8.37
CA SER A 207 27.23 -33.97 -7.95
C SER A 207 27.30 -34.29 -6.45
N SER A 208 26.18 -34.12 -5.76
CA SER A 208 25.73 -34.89 -4.57
C SER A 208 24.26 -34.51 -4.40
N LYS A 209 23.25 -35.31 -4.76
CA LYS A 209 22.94 -36.68 -4.34
C LYS A 209 23.03 -36.90 -2.83
N SER A 210 21.97 -36.50 -2.13
CA SER A 210 21.39 -37.19 -0.97
C SER A 210 19.88 -36.94 -1.07
N ASP A 211 19.06 -37.86 -1.57
CA ASP A 211 18.66 -39.11 -0.90
C ASP A 211 18.59 -38.93 0.62
N HIS A 212 17.47 -38.39 1.08
CA HIS A 212 16.91 -38.76 2.38
C HIS A 212 15.38 -38.80 2.31
N ASP A 213 14.92 -39.93 1.77
CA ASP A 213 13.76 -40.63 2.31
C ASP A 213 13.92 -40.78 3.83
N ILE A 214 13.01 -40.20 4.62
CA ILE A 214 12.64 -40.76 5.92
C ILE A 214 11.12 -40.86 5.99
N LYS A 215 10.74 -42.13 5.80
CA LYS A 215 9.46 -42.77 6.02
C LYS A 215 9.12 -42.80 7.53
N THR A 216 7.85 -42.57 7.85
CA THR A 216 7.04 -43.19 8.92
C THR A 216 7.43 -43.08 10.41
N ARG A 217 6.47 -42.55 11.18
CA ARG A 217 5.89 -43.01 12.48
C ARG A 217 5.05 -41.84 13.01
N GLU A 218 3.80 -41.91 13.46
CA GLU A 218 2.79 -42.94 13.79
C GLU A 218 1.42 -42.28 13.64
#